data_AF-A0A258BNJ2-F1
#
_entry.id   AF-A0A258BNJ2-F1
#
_cell.length_a   1.000
_cell.length_b   1.000
_cell.length_c   1.000
_cell.angle_alpha   90.00
_cell.angle_beta   90.00
_cell.angle_gamma   90.00
#
_symmetry.space_group_name_H-M   'P 1'
#
loop_
_entity.id
_entity.type
_entity.pdbx_description
1 polymer ?
#
loop_
_entity_poly.entity_id
_entity_poly.type
_entity_poly.pdbx_seq_one_letter_code
_entity_poly.pdbx_strand_id
1 'polypeptide(L)' 'MSWTDERIDQLKGMWEKGMTASQIAEELGGVSRNAVIGKAHRLGLQSRPSPVKSNDTPRK' A
#
# COMPACT_ATOMS: atom_id res chain seq x y z
N MET A 1 9.84 -0.88 -14.03
CA MET A 1 9.79 0.46 -13.39
C MET A 1 10.53 0.37 -12.08
N SER A 2 11.47 1.28 -11.81
CA SER A 2 12.37 1.21 -10.65
C SER A 2 11.80 2.01 -9.48
N TRP A 3 11.96 1.48 -8.25
CA TRP A 3 11.67 2.22 -7.02
C TRP A 3 12.83 3.16 -6.72
N THR A 4 12.76 4.38 -7.25
CA THR A 4 13.70 5.46 -6.91
C THR A 4 13.41 5.98 -5.51
N ASP A 5 14.40 6.64 -4.89
CA ASP A 5 14.26 7.19 -3.54
C ASP A 5 13.11 8.21 -3.46
N GLU A 6 12.95 9.06 -4.48
CA GLU A 6 11.84 10.00 -4.59
C GLU A 6 10.47 9.30 -4.54
N ARG A 7 10.30 8.20 -5.29
CA ARG A 7 9.05 7.42 -5.29
C ARG A 7 8.84 6.71 -3.97
N ILE A 8 9.90 6.30 -3.29
CA ILE A 8 9.84 5.69 -1.97
C ILE A 8 9.35 6.71 -0.94
N ASP A 9 9.87 7.94 -0.98
CA ASP A 9 9.47 8.99 -0.06
C ASP A 9 8.03 9.45 -0.32
N GLN A 10 7.63 9.57 -1.59
CA GLN A 10 6.23 9.81 -1.95
C GLN A 10 5.30 8.69 -1.42
N LEU A 11 5.69 7.42 -1.59
CA LEU A 11 4.94 6.29 -1.05
C LEU A 11 4.81 6.38 0.47
N LYS A 12 5.91 6.63 1.21
CA LYS A 12 5.88 6.75 2.67
C LYS A 12 4.96 7.88 3.11
N GLY A 13 5.11 9.07 2.53
CA GLY A 13 4.29 10.24 2.90
C GLY A 13 2.80 10.03 2.64
N MET A 14 2.42 9.41 1.52
CA MET A 14 1.01 9.06 1.25
C MET A 14 0.50 7.94 2.15
N TRP A 15 1.36 6.96 2.46
CA TRP A 15 1.02 5.85 3.36
C TRP A 15 0.70 6.34 4.77
N GLU A 16 1.54 7.23 5.32
CA GLU A 16 1.35 7.87 6.63
C GLU A 16 0.09 8.75 6.66
N LYS A 17 -0.24 9.42 5.56
CA LYS A 17 -1.52 10.13 5.38
C LYS A 17 -2.74 9.20 5.34
N GLY A 18 -2.54 7.88 5.34
CA GLY A 18 -3.63 6.91 5.28
C GLY A 18 -4.23 6.75 3.88
N MET A 19 -3.50 7.07 2.81
CA MET A 19 -3.93 6.77 1.43
C MET A 19 -3.83 5.28 1.13
N THR A 20 -4.83 4.74 0.43
CA THR A 20 -4.88 3.31 0.11
C THR A 20 -3.85 2.96 -0.95
N ALA A 21 -3.39 1.70 -0.98
CA ALA A 21 -2.42 1.27 -1.98
C ALA A 21 -2.88 1.46 -3.43
N SER A 22 -4.19 1.45 -3.69
CA SER A 22 -4.77 1.72 -5.01
C SER A 22 -4.63 3.20 -5.37
N GLN A 23 -4.96 4.11 -4.44
CA GLN A 23 -4.78 5.56 -4.64
C GLN A 23 -3.31 5.91 -4.80
N ILE A 24 -2.42 5.31 -4.00
CA ILE A 24 -0.98 5.52 -4.12
C ILE A 24 -0.47 5.00 -5.46
N ALA A 25 -1.00 3.89 -5.96
CA ALA A 25 -0.62 3.36 -7.26
C ALA A 25 -1.04 4.27 -8.42
N GLU A 26 -2.24 4.86 -8.33
CA GLU A 26 -2.73 5.87 -9.27
C GLU A 26 -1.85 7.13 -9.24
N GLU A 27 -1.52 7.63 -8.04
CA GLU A 27 -0.69 8.83 -7.87
C GLU A 27 0.75 8.63 -8.36
N LEU A 28 1.36 7.49 -8.02
CA LEU A 28 2.74 7.22 -8.41
C LEU A 28 2.89 6.89 -9.90
N GLY A 29 1.83 6.42 -10.56
CA GLY A 29 1.81 6.05 -11.98
C GLY A 29 2.70 4.86 -12.35
N GLY A 30 2.18 3.95 -13.19
CA GLY A 30 2.96 2.82 -13.71
C GLY A 30 3.40 1.77 -12.67
N VAL A 31 2.80 1.79 -11.48
CA VAL A 31 2.90 0.72 -10.47
C VAL A 31 1.50 0.22 -10.14
N SER A 32 1.38 -1.07 -9.84
CA SER A 32 0.10 -1.64 -9.42
C SER A 32 -0.10 -1.51 -7.91
N ARG A 33 -1.36 -1.61 -7.47
CA ARG A 33 -1.72 -1.70 -6.04
C ARG A 33 -0.86 -2.73 -5.30
N ASN A 34 -0.65 -3.90 -5.90
CA ASN A 34 0.14 -4.99 -5.30
C ASN A 34 1.64 -4.63 -5.22
N ALA A 35 2.16 -3.91 -6.20
CA ALA A 35 3.54 -3.42 -6.16
C ALA A 35 3.75 -2.43 -5.00
N VAL A 36 2.78 -1.55 -4.75
CA VAL A 36 2.77 -0.62 -3.61
C VAL A 36 2.71 -1.38 -2.29
N ILE A 37 1.79 -2.34 -2.13
CA ILE A 37 1.68 -3.17 -0.91
C ILE A 37 3.00 -3.90 -0.64
N GLY A 38 3.56 -4.56 -1.65
CA GLY A 38 4.81 -5.30 -1.52
C GLY A 38 5.99 -4.38 -1.18
N LYS A 39 6.02 -3.16 -1.71
CA LYS A 39 7.07 -2.18 -1.35
C LYS A 39 6.87 -1.66 0.07
N ALA A 40 5.66 -1.31 0.48
CA ALA A 40 5.35 -0.86 1.84
C ALA A 40 5.74 -1.91 2.89
N HIS A 41 5.44 -3.19 2.63
CA HIS A 41 5.86 -4.31 3.49
C HIS A 41 7.39 -4.43 3.58
N ARG A 42 8.11 -4.34 2.46
CA ARG A 42 9.59 -4.37 2.45
C ARG A 42 10.22 -3.17 3.16
N LEU A 43 9.52 -2.04 3.22
CA LEU A 43 9.95 -0.84 3.95
C LEU A 43 9.59 -0.89 5.44
N GLY A 44 8.90 -1.94 5.91
CA GLY A 44 8.47 -2.06 7.31
C GLY A 44 7.37 -1.06 7.71
N LEU A 45 6.65 -0.50 6.74
CA LEU A 45 5.55 0.42 7.03
C LEU A 45 4.41 -0.33 7.72
N GLN A 46 3.83 0.30 8.75
CA GLN A 46 2.76 -0.29 9.54
C GLN A 46 1.61 -0.76 8.65
N SER A 47 1.22 -2.02 8.83
CA SER A 47 0.08 -2.59 8.12
C SER A 47 -1.17 -1.83 8.52
N ARG A 48 -1.84 -1.22 7.53
CA ARG A 48 -3.14 -0.62 7.77
C ARG A 48 -4.15 -1.71 8.10
N PRO A 49 -5.04 -1.50 9.08
CA PRO A 49 -6.14 -2.42 9.34
C PRO A 49 -6.97 -2.59 8.06
N SER A 50 -7.26 -3.84 7.72
CA SER A 50 -8.07 -4.14 6.54
C SER A 50 -9.45 -3.49 6.70
N PRO A 51 -9.91 -2.66 5.73
CA PRO A 51 -11.27 -2.14 5.76
C PRO A 51 -12.30 -3.24 5.48
N VAL A 52 -11.86 -4.42 5.04
CA VAL A 52 -12.70 -5.61 4.97
C VAL A 52 -12.96 -6.04 6.41
N LYS A 53 -14.15 -5.73 6.92
CA LYS A 53 -14.68 -6.37 8.12
C LYS A 53 -14.47 -7.87 7.94
N SER A 54 -13.66 -8.49 8.79
CA SER A 54 -13.62 -9.94 8.91
C SER A 54 -15.01 -10.39 9.33
N ASN A 55 -15.89 -10.64 8.37
CA ASN A 55 -16.97 -11.56 8.61
C ASN A 55 -16.27 -12.89 8.83
N ASP A 56 -16.13 -13.24 10.10
CA ASP A 56 -15.90 -14.58 10.59
C ASP A 56 -17.07 -15.44 10.06
N THR A 57 -17.00 -15.87 8.80
CA THR A 57 -17.84 -16.95 8.30
C THR A 57 -17.08 -18.23 8.61
N PRO A 58 -17.51 -19.04 9.59
CA PRO A 58 -16.94 -20.35 9.79
C PRO A 58 -17.25 -21.13 8.51
N ARG A 59 -16.20 -21.51 7.78
CA ARG A 59 -16.33 -22.47 6.68
C ARG A 59 -16.78 -23.79 7.33
N LYS A 60 -18.04 -24.15 7.08
CA LYS A 60 -18.56 -25.50 7.33
C LYS A 60 -17.87 -26.51 6.42
#